data_AF-A0A7C6E7Q7-F1
#
_entry.id   AF-A0A7C6E7Q7-F1
#
_cell.length_a   1.000
_cell.length_b   1.000
_cell.length_c   1.000
_cell.angle_alpha   90.00
_cell.angle_beta   90.00
_cell.angle_gamma   90.00
#
_symmetry.space_group_name_H-M   'P 1'
#
loop_
_entity.id
_entity.type
_entity.pdbx_description
1 polymer ?
#
loop_
_entity_poly.entity_id
_entity_poly.type
_entity_poly.pdbx_seq_one_letter_code
_entity_poly.pdbx_strand_id
1 'polypeptide(L)'
;MTKKLLLVLWAFLVFSPYAMADCKSPSASAIPPFLGSAVSIPPNVLIVMDVSGSMRWKAYEGDYTGTEEGYFDPNAVYSYDKNGGYWYQSNRSASDCPPPPSSSWYFYFWYPNLDLDKDKSYTGSCLNFHHMSRIDLLRWVLTGGSPRSCSNNNQNCDRRLNTSDKLNNGSDIILTTYSDENSGENVLVPISRIDDSLLLSLAN
;
A
#
# COMPACT_ATOMS: atom_id res chain seq x y z
N MET A 1 -53.89 12.11 -34.46
CA MET A 1 -52.50 11.57 -34.44
C MET A 1 -51.97 11.34 -33.02
N THR A 2 -52.36 12.15 -32.02
CA THR A 2 -51.92 12.05 -30.61
C THR A 2 -52.22 10.72 -29.91
N LYS A 3 -53.35 10.05 -30.18
CA LYS A 3 -53.69 8.76 -29.55
C LYS A 3 -52.76 7.60 -29.97
N LYS A 4 -52.22 7.62 -31.19
CA LYS A 4 -51.27 6.58 -31.67
C LYS A 4 -49.87 6.78 -31.09
N LEU A 5 -49.49 8.03 -30.81
CA LEU A 5 -48.21 8.37 -30.16
C LEU A 5 -48.18 7.91 -28.69
N LEU A 6 -49.28 8.09 -27.96
CA LEU A 6 -49.40 7.65 -26.57
C LEU A 6 -49.30 6.12 -26.42
N LEU A 7 -49.86 5.37 -27.37
CA LEU A 7 -49.83 3.90 -27.36
C LEU A 7 -48.42 3.34 -27.62
N VAL A 8 -47.66 4.00 -28.49
CA VAL A 8 -46.24 3.65 -28.75
C VAL A 8 -45.36 3.99 -27.55
N LEU A 9 -45.61 5.11 -26.88
CA LEU A 9 -44.87 5.51 -25.67
C LEU A 9 -45.14 4.53 -24.50
N TRP A 10 -46.38 4.06 -24.37
CA TRP A 10 -46.77 3.08 -23.36
C TRP A 10 -46.16 1.71 -23.63
N ALA A 11 -46.13 1.27 -24.89
CA ALA A 11 -45.45 0.04 -25.28
C ALA A 11 -43.93 0.09 -24.99
N PHE A 12 -43.29 1.25 -25.22
CA PHE A 12 -41.86 1.40 -24.93
C PHE A 12 -41.54 1.35 -23.42
N LEU A 13 -42.46 1.82 -22.56
CA LEU A 13 -42.29 1.75 -21.10
C LEU A 13 -42.52 0.33 -20.54
N VAL A 14 -43.44 -0.44 -21.13
CA VAL A 14 -43.79 -1.78 -20.63
C VAL A 14 -42.84 -2.87 -21.15
N PHE A 15 -42.26 -2.68 -22.34
CA PHE A 15 -41.31 -3.64 -22.93
C PHE A 15 -39.83 -3.22 -22.79
N SER A 16 -39.54 -2.14 -22.07
CA SER A 16 -38.16 -1.80 -21.72
C SER A 16 -37.61 -2.84 -20.74
N PRO A 17 -36.53 -3.57 -21.06
CA PRO A 17 -35.87 -4.42 -20.09
C PRO A 17 -35.29 -3.54 -19.00
N TYR A 18 -35.94 -3.52 -17.83
CA TYR A 18 -35.36 -3.00 -16.62
C TYR A 18 -34.16 -3.89 -16.27
N ALA A 19 -32.95 -3.41 -16.55
CA ALA A 19 -31.72 -4.01 -16.05
C ALA A 19 -31.64 -3.76 -14.55
N MET A 20 -32.25 -4.65 -13.77
CA MET A 20 -32.04 -4.71 -12.33
C MET A 20 -30.70 -5.40 -12.11
N ALA A 21 -29.73 -4.69 -11.54
CA ALA A 21 -28.47 -5.28 -11.12
C ALA A 21 -28.75 -6.23 -9.94
N ASP A 22 -28.61 -7.54 -10.19
CA ASP A 22 -28.67 -8.55 -9.14
C ASP A 22 -27.33 -8.59 -8.39
N CYS A 23 -27.30 -7.98 -7.20
CA CYS A 23 -26.12 -7.95 -6.32
C CYS A 23 -26.03 -9.19 -5.40
N LYS A 24 -26.68 -10.31 -5.73
CA LYS A 24 -26.70 -11.50 -4.85
C LYS A 24 -25.54 -12.47 -5.06
N SER A 25 -24.66 -12.23 -6.04
CA SER A 25 -23.43 -13.02 -6.26
C SER A 25 -22.35 -12.09 -6.80
N PRO A 26 -21.05 -12.29 -6.46
CA PRO A 26 -20.00 -11.41 -6.96
C PRO A 26 -20.04 -11.43 -8.49
N SER A 27 -20.53 -10.33 -9.07
CA SER A 27 -20.73 -10.24 -10.49
C SER A 27 -19.38 -10.34 -11.18
N ALA A 28 -19.27 -11.19 -12.19
CA ALA A 28 -18.18 -11.21 -13.17
C ALA A 28 -18.01 -9.87 -13.94
N SER A 29 -18.76 -8.82 -13.58
CA SER A 29 -18.65 -7.45 -14.08
C SER A 29 -17.39 -6.70 -13.66
N ALA A 30 -16.51 -7.32 -12.86
CA ALA A 30 -15.18 -6.81 -12.56
C ALA A 30 -14.05 -7.63 -13.22
N ILE A 31 -14.35 -8.44 -14.24
CA ILE A 31 -13.31 -9.04 -15.09
C ILE A 31 -12.81 -7.93 -16.03
N PRO A 32 -11.55 -7.49 -15.93
CA PRO A 32 -11.02 -6.48 -16.82
C PRO A 32 -11.08 -6.96 -18.28
N PRO A 33 -11.27 -6.07 -19.26
CA PRO A 33 -11.48 -6.43 -20.67
C PRO A 33 -10.30 -7.20 -21.31
N PHE A 34 -9.13 -7.23 -20.65
CA PHE A 34 -7.96 -8.01 -21.06
C PHE A 34 -7.97 -9.47 -20.56
N LEU A 35 -8.78 -9.81 -19.56
CA LEU A 35 -9.02 -11.20 -19.14
C LEU A 35 -10.22 -11.80 -19.89
N GLY A 36 -10.30 -11.53 -21.20
CA GLY A 36 -11.48 -11.72 -22.03
C GLY A 36 -12.25 -13.02 -21.78
N SER A 37 -13.55 -13.01 -22.05
CA SER A 37 -14.51 -14.11 -21.84
C SER A 37 -14.11 -15.48 -22.45
N ALA A 38 -13.01 -15.54 -23.20
CA ALA A 38 -12.41 -16.73 -23.80
C ALA A 38 -11.38 -17.44 -22.91
N VAL A 39 -10.94 -16.86 -21.79
CA VAL A 39 -9.99 -17.48 -20.86
C VAL A 39 -10.56 -17.41 -19.45
N SER A 40 -11.68 -18.11 -19.23
CA SER A 40 -12.15 -18.45 -17.89
C SER A 40 -11.24 -19.55 -17.33
N ILE A 41 -9.98 -19.21 -17.05
CA ILE A 41 -9.15 -20.03 -16.17
C ILE A 41 -9.65 -19.69 -14.76
N PRO A 42 -10.23 -20.65 -14.03
CA PRO A 42 -10.63 -20.42 -12.65
C PRO A 42 -9.39 -19.98 -11.87
N PRO A 43 -9.49 -18.96 -10.99
CA PRO A 43 -8.37 -18.60 -10.12
C PRO A 43 -7.93 -19.85 -9.35
N ASN A 44 -6.68 -20.27 -9.57
CA ASN A 44 -6.06 -21.44 -8.95
C ASN A 44 -5.10 -21.05 -7.83
N VAL A 45 -5.07 -19.77 -7.47
CA VAL A 45 -4.23 -19.22 -6.40
C VAL A 45 -5.11 -18.90 -5.19
N LEU A 46 -4.80 -19.52 -4.06
CA LEU A 46 -5.37 -19.19 -2.76
C LEU A 46 -4.29 -18.52 -1.92
N ILE A 47 -4.51 -17.26 -1.57
CA ILE A 47 -3.64 -16.54 -0.63
C ILE A 47 -4.21 -16.74 0.78
N VAL A 48 -3.46 -17.43 1.63
CA VAL A 48 -3.77 -17.57 3.05
C VAL A 48 -2.84 -16.61 3.81
N MET A 49 -3.42 -15.67 4.55
CA MET A 49 -2.69 -14.65 5.28
C MET A 49 -2.77 -14.91 6.79
N ASP A 50 -1.63 -14.82 7.47
CA ASP A 50 -1.62 -14.72 8.92
C ASP A 50 -2.20 -13.35 9.33
N VAL A 51 -3.13 -13.37 10.29
CA VAL A 51 -3.77 -12.19 10.90
C VAL A 51 -3.55 -12.15 12.40
N SER A 52 -2.63 -12.96 12.91
CA SER A 52 -2.24 -12.99 14.31
C SER A 52 -1.50 -11.72 14.72
N GLY A 53 -1.36 -11.52 16.04
CA GLY A 53 -0.64 -10.37 16.59
C GLY A 53 0.81 -10.26 16.12
N SER A 54 1.46 -11.38 15.74
CA SER A 54 2.87 -11.34 15.31
C SER A 54 3.10 -10.65 13.99
N MET A 55 2.06 -10.41 13.19
CA MET A 55 2.19 -9.61 11.97
C MET A 55 2.53 -8.14 12.25
N ARG A 56 2.32 -7.68 13.50
CA ARG A 56 2.64 -6.33 13.96
C ARG A 56 4.10 -6.17 14.37
N TRP A 57 4.82 -7.29 14.52
CA TRP A 57 6.22 -7.27 14.92
C TRP A 57 7.12 -6.78 13.79
N LYS A 58 8.36 -6.46 14.16
CA LYS A 58 9.40 -6.06 13.21
C LYS A 58 9.56 -7.08 12.10
N ALA A 59 9.74 -6.56 10.89
CA ALA A 59 9.97 -7.37 9.71
C ALA A 59 11.36 -7.99 9.70
N TYR A 60 12.34 -7.26 10.24
CA TYR A 60 13.75 -7.64 10.28
C TYR A 60 14.19 -7.86 11.72
N GLU A 61 14.83 -8.99 11.96
CA GLU A 61 15.35 -9.42 13.26
C GLU A 61 16.84 -9.70 13.15
N GLY A 62 17.56 -9.57 14.27
CA GLY A 62 19.00 -9.80 14.32
C GLY A 62 19.81 -8.59 13.86
N ASP A 63 20.95 -8.86 13.22
CA ASP A 63 21.88 -7.83 12.80
C ASP A 63 21.45 -7.20 11.48
N TYR A 64 21.62 -5.88 11.38
CA TYR A 64 21.40 -5.13 10.15
C TYR A 64 22.38 -5.58 9.06
N THR A 65 21.84 -5.95 7.89
CA THR A 65 22.59 -6.50 6.76
C THR A 65 22.80 -5.49 5.63
N GLY A 66 22.00 -4.43 5.57
CA GLY A 66 22.04 -3.43 4.50
C GLY A 66 21.20 -3.78 3.28
N THR A 67 20.45 -4.88 3.30
CA THR A 67 19.63 -5.37 2.19
C THR A 67 18.13 -5.41 2.49
N GLU A 68 17.72 -4.83 3.62
CA GLU A 68 16.35 -4.85 4.09
C GLU A 68 15.42 -4.08 3.14
N GLU A 69 14.42 -4.78 2.62
CA GLU A 69 13.39 -4.28 1.71
C GLU A 69 12.20 -3.65 2.44
N GLY A 70 11.36 -2.92 1.71
CA GLY A 70 10.17 -2.31 2.30
C GLY A 70 9.69 -1.10 1.55
N TYR A 71 9.11 -0.11 2.24
CA TYR A 71 8.64 1.12 1.59
C TYR A 71 9.79 2.03 1.17
N PHE A 72 10.91 1.99 1.88
CA PHE A 72 12.12 2.71 1.53
C PHE A 72 12.92 1.89 0.51
N ASP A 73 13.46 2.53 -0.52
CA ASP A 73 14.39 1.87 -1.45
C ASP A 73 15.70 1.55 -0.73
N PRO A 74 16.09 0.27 -0.59
CA PRO A 74 17.29 -0.12 0.16
C PRO A 74 18.57 0.60 -0.27
N ASN A 75 18.67 0.94 -1.55
CA ASN A 75 19.86 1.51 -2.17
C ASN A 75 19.87 3.04 -2.15
N ALA A 76 18.76 3.68 -1.79
CA ALA A 76 18.65 5.13 -1.74
C ALA A 76 18.96 5.68 -0.33
N VAL A 77 19.36 6.95 -0.26
CA VAL A 77 19.54 7.67 1.00
C VAL A 77 18.38 8.61 1.23
N TYR A 78 17.86 8.64 2.45
CA TYR A 78 16.69 9.41 2.82
C TYR A 78 17.02 10.47 3.87
N SER A 79 16.35 11.61 3.78
CA SER A 79 16.34 12.68 4.78
C SER A 79 14.92 12.96 5.22
N TYR A 80 14.73 13.49 6.42
CA TYR A 80 13.39 13.83 6.93
C TYR A 80 13.00 15.27 6.61
N ASP A 81 11.84 15.47 6.00
CA ASP A 81 11.21 16.78 5.84
C ASP A 81 10.35 17.06 7.08
N LYS A 82 10.85 17.91 7.98
CA LYS A 82 10.15 18.29 9.22
C LYS A 82 8.84 19.04 8.95
N ASN A 83 8.72 19.75 7.83
CA ASN A 83 7.52 20.53 7.50
C ASN A 83 6.45 19.63 6.90
N GLY A 84 6.85 18.68 6.04
CA GLY A 84 5.95 17.69 5.45
C GLY A 84 5.63 16.51 6.36
N GLY A 85 6.50 16.22 7.32
CA GLY A 85 6.41 15.08 8.22
C GLY A 85 6.61 13.74 7.51
N TYR A 86 7.54 13.66 6.55
CA TYR A 86 7.86 12.43 5.80
C TYR A 86 9.35 12.37 5.42
N TRP A 87 9.84 11.15 5.22
CA TRP A 87 11.15 10.87 4.63
C TRP A 87 11.11 10.98 3.11
N TYR A 88 12.15 11.55 2.51
CA TYR A 88 12.29 11.68 1.05
C TYR A 88 13.70 11.30 0.61
N GLN A 89 13.83 10.79 -0.62
CA GLN A 89 15.14 10.48 -1.19
C GLN A 89 15.97 11.75 -1.35
N SER A 90 17.21 11.70 -0.90
CA SER A 90 18.12 12.85 -0.82
C SER A 90 19.51 12.47 -1.28
N ASN A 91 20.26 13.43 -1.82
CA ASN A 91 21.66 13.24 -2.25
C ASN A 91 22.67 13.46 -1.11
N ARG A 92 22.24 13.38 0.15
CA ARG A 92 23.12 13.52 1.31
C ARG A 92 23.87 12.22 1.56
N SER A 93 25.00 12.31 2.25
CA SER A 93 25.70 11.11 2.74
C SER A 93 24.88 10.45 3.84
N ALA A 94 24.72 9.13 3.76
CA ALA A 94 24.10 8.37 4.83
C ALA A 94 24.99 8.36 6.08
N SER A 95 24.36 8.52 7.23
CA SER A 95 24.96 8.20 8.53
C SER A 95 24.94 6.69 8.76
N ASP A 96 25.80 6.22 9.66
CA ASP A 96 25.78 4.82 10.08
C ASP A 96 24.41 4.43 10.62
N CYS A 97 23.97 3.22 10.28
CA CYS A 97 22.72 2.69 10.80
C CYS A 97 22.91 2.36 12.29
N PRO A 98 22.19 3.03 13.21
CA PRO A 98 22.37 2.76 14.62
C PRO A 98 21.86 1.35 14.93
N PRO A 99 22.51 0.63 15.86
CA PRO A 99 21.97 -0.63 16.33
C PRO A 99 20.60 -0.39 16.98
N PRO A 100 19.71 -1.39 16.99
CA PRO A 100 18.48 -1.29 17.77
C PRO A 100 18.82 -1.01 19.24
N PRO A 101 18.01 -0.20 19.95
CA PRO A 101 18.33 0.22 21.31
C PRO A 101 18.52 -1.00 22.21
N SER A 102 19.64 -1.01 22.94
CA SER A 102 20.07 -2.11 23.80
C SER A 102 19.29 -2.23 25.12
N SER A 103 18.19 -1.50 25.29
CA SER A 103 17.41 -1.47 26.53
C SER A 103 16.19 -2.39 26.44
N SER A 104 16.40 -3.64 26.87
CA SER A 104 15.39 -4.70 27.13
C SER A 104 14.98 -5.57 25.94
N TRP A 105 15.16 -6.89 26.09
CA TRP A 105 14.71 -7.96 25.19
C TRP A 105 13.22 -7.85 24.81
N TYR A 106 12.41 -7.23 25.68
CA TYR A 106 10.99 -6.97 25.45
C TYR A 106 10.72 -5.90 24.37
N PHE A 107 11.56 -4.85 24.33
CA PHE A 107 11.45 -3.78 23.33
C PHE A 107 11.94 -4.25 21.94
N TYR A 108 12.80 -5.26 21.91
CA TYR A 108 13.37 -5.86 20.71
C TYR A 108 12.31 -6.50 19.79
N PHE A 109 11.29 -7.11 20.39
CA PHE A 109 10.32 -7.95 19.66
C PHE A 109 9.00 -7.25 19.33
N TRP A 110 8.53 -6.34 20.17
CA TRP A 110 7.10 -6.00 20.14
C TRP A 110 6.76 -4.72 19.37
N TYR A 111 7.70 -3.77 19.22
CA TYR A 111 7.38 -2.47 18.63
C TYR A 111 8.38 -2.08 17.53
N PRO A 112 7.95 -2.03 16.24
CA PRO A 112 8.70 -1.28 15.22
C PRO A 112 8.64 0.20 15.58
N ASN A 113 9.59 1.00 15.08
CA ASN A 113 9.76 2.44 15.35
C ASN A 113 10.69 2.77 16.53
N LEU A 114 11.99 2.66 16.25
CA LEU A 114 12.99 3.46 16.95
C LEU A 114 12.90 4.90 16.46
N ASP A 115 12.89 5.88 17.37
CA ASP A 115 13.09 7.29 16.99
C ASP A 115 14.53 7.49 16.50
N LEU A 116 14.74 7.29 15.20
CA LEU A 116 15.96 7.71 14.53
C LEU A 116 16.06 9.23 14.53
N ASP A 117 17.29 9.73 14.58
CA ASP A 117 17.57 11.16 14.56
C ASP A 117 17.16 11.76 13.21
N LYS A 118 16.01 12.44 13.19
CA LYS A 118 15.43 13.07 12.00
C LYS A 118 16.26 14.25 11.45
N ASP A 119 17.34 14.66 12.13
CA ASP A 119 18.32 15.61 11.59
C ASP A 119 19.41 14.94 10.73
N LYS A 120 19.49 13.61 10.76
CA LYS A 120 20.42 12.81 9.95
C LYS A 120 19.76 12.24 8.70
N SER A 121 20.60 11.65 7.87
CA SER A 121 20.19 10.92 6.67
C SER A 121 20.60 9.45 6.81
N TYR A 122 19.77 8.53 6.33
CA TYR A 122 19.98 7.09 6.47
C TYR A 122 19.73 6.38 5.14
N THR A 123 20.36 5.22 4.92
CA THR A 123 19.99 4.35 3.81
C THR A 123 18.56 3.85 3.98
N GLY A 124 17.87 3.58 2.88
CA GLY A 124 16.52 3.04 2.95
C GLY A 124 16.48 1.67 3.61
N SER A 125 17.53 0.84 3.46
CA SER A 125 17.65 -0.43 4.18
C SER A 125 17.68 -0.24 5.70
N CYS A 126 18.37 0.78 6.19
CA CYS A 126 18.37 1.10 7.62
C CYS A 126 16.98 1.51 8.12
N LEU A 127 16.27 2.33 7.34
CA LEU A 127 14.91 2.74 7.68
C LEU A 127 13.94 1.57 7.63
N ASN A 128 14.08 0.68 6.64
CA ASN A 128 13.29 -0.54 6.55
C ASN A 128 13.52 -1.44 7.78
N PHE A 129 14.79 -1.63 8.17
CA PHE A 129 15.19 -2.43 9.32
C PHE A 129 14.53 -1.94 10.63
N HIS A 130 14.46 -0.63 10.85
CA HIS A 130 13.91 -0.06 12.09
C HIS A 130 12.38 0.12 12.10
N HIS A 131 11.78 0.40 10.95
CA HIS A 131 10.38 0.86 10.87
C HIS A 131 9.41 -0.12 10.25
N MET A 132 9.88 -1.12 9.49
CA MET A 132 8.97 -2.05 8.83
C MET A 132 8.46 -3.10 9.80
N SER A 133 7.14 -3.31 9.79
CA SER A 133 6.52 -4.49 10.38
C SER A 133 6.31 -5.60 9.33
N ARG A 134 6.06 -6.83 9.79
CA ARG A 134 5.76 -7.95 8.87
C ARG A 134 4.51 -7.67 8.02
N ILE A 135 3.51 -6.99 8.58
CA ILE A 135 2.33 -6.58 7.83
C ILE A 135 2.64 -5.52 6.78
N ASP A 136 3.62 -4.64 7.01
CA ASP A 136 4.06 -3.67 6.00
C ASP A 136 4.76 -4.34 4.82
N LEU A 137 5.59 -5.36 5.05
CA LEU A 137 6.17 -6.13 3.94
C LEU A 137 5.09 -6.85 3.13
N LEU A 138 4.10 -7.44 3.79
CA LEU A 138 2.98 -8.08 3.09
C LEU A 138 2.21 -7.07 2.22
N ARG A 139 1.89 -5.90 2.79
CA ARG A 139 1.23 -4.80 2.06
C ARG A 139 2.10 -4.28 0.93
N TRP A 140 3.41 -4.17 1.14
CA TRP A 140 4.36 -3.75 0.13
C TRP A 140 4.30 -4.66 -1.10
N VAL A 141 4.37 -5.98 -0.89
CA VAL A 141 4.41 -6.98 -1.96
C VAL A 141 3.06 -7.14 -2.68
N LEU A 142 1.93 -7.02 -1.97
CA LEU A 142 0.60 -7.27 -2.53
C LEU A 142 -0.07 -6.03 -3.10
N THR A 143 0.05 -4.88 -2.44
CA THR A 143 -0.69 -3.66 -2.79
C THR A 143 0.21 -2.47 -3.01
N GLY A 144 1.51 -2.59 -2.71
CA GLY A 144 2.43 -1.47 -2.76
C GLY A 144 2.46 -0.60 -1.52
N GLY A 145 1.96 -1.11 -0.38
CA GLY A 145 1.94 -0.42 0.90
C GLY A 145 0.62 0.30 1.23
N SER A 146 0.63 1.03 2.34
CA SER A 146 -0.53 1.76 2.86
C SER A 146 -0.34 3.28 2.74
N PRO A 147 -1.23 4.00 2.02
CA PRO A 147 -1.22 5.46 1.99
C PRO A 147 -1.43 6.06 3.40
N ARG A 148 -0.82 7.22 3.65
CA ARG A 148 -0.87 7.90 4.96
C ARG A 148 -2.28 8.18 5.48
N SER A 149 -3.19 8.56 4.58
CA SER A 149 -4.56 8.93 4.94
C SER A 149 -5.51 7.74 5.04
N CYS A 150 -5.00 6.50 4.87
CA CYS A 150 -5.79 5.29 5.03
C CYS A 150 -6.22 5.11 6.49
N SER A 151 -7.51 5.33 6.76
CA SER A 151 -8.15 5.14 8.07
C SER A 151 -9.41 4.27 7.94
N ASN A 152 -9.73 3.53 9.02
CA ASN A 152 -10.77 2.50 9.08
C ASN A 152 -12.19 2.94 8.66
N ASN A 153 -12.47 4.24 8.56
CA ASN A 153 -13.85 4.75 8.40
C ASN A 153 -14.16 5.50 7.10
N ASN A 154 -13.17 5.83 6.28
CA ASN A 154 -13.31 6.24 4.87
C ASN A 154 -12.00 6.88 4.44
N GLN A 155 -11.29 6.22 3.53
CA GLN A 155 -10.46 6.82 2.50
C GLN A 155 -9.88 5.70 1.65
N ASN A 156 -9.64 6.01 0.38
CA ASN A 156 -9.12 5.10 -0.60
C ASN A 156 -7.73 4.57 -0.16
N CYS A 157 -7.72 3.48 0.60
CA CYS A 157 -6.52 2.75 1.01
C CYS A 157 -5.84 2.06 -0.18
N ASP A 158 -6.52 1.99 -1.33
CA ASP A 158 -5.89 1.76 -2.61
C ASP A 158 -5.18 3.03 -3.08
N ARG A 159 -3.85 2.95 -3.23
CA ARG A 159 -3.00 4.02 -3.75
C ARG A 159 -3.49 4.60 -5.09
N ARG A 160 -4.14 3.80 -5.93
CA ARG A 160 -4.61 4.23 -7.26
C ARG A 160 -5.72 5.25 -7.12
N LEU A 161 -6.57 5.04 -6.12
CA LEU A 161 -7.73 5.86 -5.81
C LEU A 161 -7.41 6.95 -4.76
N ASN A 162 -6.30 6.82 -4.03
CA ASN A 162 -5.84 7.85 -3.10
C ASN A 162 -5.36 9.09 -3.88
N THR A 163 -6.04 10.21 -3.68
CA THR A 163 -5.65 11.52 -4.24
C THR A 163 -5.06 12.46 -3.19
N SER A 164 -5.27 12.17 -1.91
CA SER A 164 -4.89 13.06 -0.80
C SER A 164 -3.41 12.99 -0.46
N ASP A 165 -2.81 11.79 -0.59
CA ASP A 165 -1.42 11.52 -0.26
C ASP A 165 -0.49 11.59 -1.48
N LYS A 166 -1.05 11.85 -2.67
CA LYS A 166 -0.29 12.02 -3.90
C LYS A 166 0.36 13.39 -3.94
N LEU A 167 1.66 13.41 -4.20
CA LEU A 167 2.45 14.63 -4.40
C LEU A 167 2.98 14.67 -5.83
N ASN A 168 3.58 15.80 -6.21
CA ASN A 168 4.25 15.97 -7.51
C ASN A 168 3.37 15.59 -8.71
N ASN A 169 2.13 16.09 -8.73
CA ASN A 169 1.12 15.76 -9.76
C ASN A 169 0.80 14.25 -9.88
N GLY A 170 1.02 13.48 -8.80
CA GLY A 170 0.71 12.06 -8.72
C GLY A 170 1.85 11.13 -9.14
N SER A 171 3.07 11.64 -9.37
CA SER A 171 4.25 10.78 -9.59
C SER A 171 4.70 10.08 -8.31
N ASP A 172 4.39 10.66 -7.15
CA ASP A 172 4.79 10.16 -5.84
C ASP A 172 3.59 10.06 -4.91
N ILE A 173 3.68 9.16 -3.94
CA ILE A 173 2.68 8.99 -2.89
C ILE A 173 3.34 8.84 -1.53
N ILE A 174 2.72 9.40 -0.50
CA ILE A 174 3.16 9.18 0.88
C ILE A 174 2.57 7.87 1.39
N LEU A 175 3.46 6.94 1.76
CA LEU A 175 3.11 5.70 2.46
C LEU A 175 3.45 5.84 3.94
N THR A 176 2.74 5.10 4.79
CA THR A 176 2.92 5.09 6.25
C THR A 176 3.17 3.66 6.72
N THR A 177 4.26 3.46 7.47
CA THR A 177 4.51 2.18 8.16
C THR A 177 3.48 1.94 9.26
N TYR A 178 3.24 0.67 9.57
CA TYR A 178 2.36 0.29 10.64
C TYR A 178 2.91 0.73 12.00
N SER A 179 2.02 1.29 12.83
CA SER A 179 2.29 1.56 14.24
C SER A 179 1.01 1.47 15.05
N ASP A 180 1.13 0.97 16.27
CA ASP A 180 0.04 0.85 17.24
C ASP A 180 -0.39 2.20 17.83
N GLU A 181 0.52 3.17 17.84
CA GLU A 181 0.33 4.47 18.50
C GLU A 181 0.10 5.61 17.50
N ASN A 182 -0.21 5.29 16.24
CA ASN A 182 -0.22 6.25 15.12
C ASN A 182 1.12 6.98 14.93
N SER A 183 2.22 6.40 15.42
CA SER A 183 3.60 6.89 15.27
C SER A 183 4.31 6.26 14.07
N GLY A 184 3.55 5.81 13.07
CA GLY A 184 4.11 5.25 11.85
C GLY A 184 4.99 6.27 11.13
N GLU A 185 6.06 5.80 10.51
CA GLU A 185 6.93 6.67 9.72
C GLU A 185 6.35 6.84 8.32
N ASN A 186 6.33 8.09 7.87
CA ASN A 186 5.84 8.45 6.55
C ASN A 186 7.01 8.52 5.58
N VAL A 187 6.84 7.98 4.38
CA VAL A 187 7.86 8.03 3.32
C VAL A 187 7.22 8.42 2.00
N LEU A 188 7.88 9.32 1.28
CA LEU A 188 7.54 9.68 -0.08
C LEU A 188 8.11 8.64 -1.04
N VAL A 189 7.24 7.94 -1.76
CA VAL A 189 7.60 6.83 -2.64
C VAL A 189 7.17 7.13 -4.07
N PRO A 190 8.08 7.01 -5.06
CA PRO A 190 7.72 7.07 -6.46
C PRO A 190 6.76 5.95 -6.84
N ILE A 191 5.68 6.27 -7.56
CA ILE A 191 4.69 5.30 -8.03
C ILE A 191 5.34 4.20 -8.88
N SER A 192 6.39 4.53 -9.64
CA SER A 192 7.13 3.56 -10.45
C SER A 192 7.74 2.43 -9.63
N ARG A 193 8.30 2.72 -8.45
CA ARG A 193 8.87 1.68 -7.56
C ARG A 193 7.80 0.69 -7.11
N ILE A 194 6.60 1.21 -6.87
CA ILE A 194 5.46 0.39 -6.45
C ILE A 194 4.97 -0.50 -7.60
N ASP A 195 4.96 0.02 -8.82
CA ASP A 195 4.59 -0.77 -9.99
C ASP A 195 5.61 -1.89 -10.23
N ASP A 196 6.90 -1.62 -10.04
CA ASP A 196 7.97 -2.62 -10.16
C ASP A 196 7.87 -3.72 -9.08
N SER A 197 7.51 -3.37 -7.83
CA SER A 197 7.38 -4.36 -6.75
C SER A 197 6.21 -5.34 -6.95
N LEU A 198 5.11 -4.87 -7.54
CA LEU A 198 3.93 -5.69 -7.87
C LEU A 198 4.19 -6.63 -9.05
N LEU A 199 5.04 -6.23 -10.00
CA LEU A 199 5.42 -7.10 -11.12
C LEU A 199 6.29 -8.27 -10.64
N LEU A 200 7.14 -8.05 -9.62
CA LEU A 200 7.97 -9.11 -9.04
C LEU A 200 7.15 -10.15 -8.26
N SER A 201 6.04 -9.75 -7.64
CA SER A 201 5.16 -10.67 -6.89
C SER A 201 4.28 -11.56 -7.78
N LEU A 202 4.17 -11.24 -9.07
CA LEU A 202 3.41 -11.99 -10.08
C LEU A 202 4.31 -12.79 -11.03
N ALA A 203 5.62 -12.55 -11.01
CA ALA A 203 6.60 -13.18 -11.91
C ALA A 203 7.30 -14.42 -11.31
N ASN A 204 7.07 -14.73 -10.03
CA ASN A 204 7.52 -15.94 -9.34
C ASN A 204 6.33 -16.82 -8.93
#